data_AF-A0A5E6RIX0-F1
#
_entry.id   AF-A0A5E6RIX0-F1
#
_cell.length_a   1.000
_cell.length_b   1.000
_cell.length_c   1.000
_cell.angle_alpha   90.00
_cell.angle_beta   90.00
_cell.angle_gamma   90.00
#
_symmetry.space_group_name_H-M   'P 1'
#
loop_
_entity.id
_entity.type
_entity.pdbx_description
1 polymer ?
#
loop_
_entity_poly.entity_id
_entity_poly.type
_entity_poly.pdbx_seq_one_letter_code
_entity_poly.pdbx_strand_id
1 'polypeptide(L)'
;MPSQVIVNADDFGLSAHTNAVILHAFQAGLISSATAMANMPAFAAACALAQQPALKGCIGLHFNLTYGRPLSQAIRQQPRFCAPNGEFDLRLKQRTLRLSRAERDAVEQELQAQWQHCLNQGLMPSHLDSHQHVHNIWPIGVIVARFAAREGVAVRLARNLGHNIGPLKRVYKTLLNRRLKQLAGATADYVCTPADLRAGLAPADGLLEVVAHPSALGGYDFGDAYLGSGESLKALVELSLAGVPRVGYGAVGQGRQTLDAPIS
;
A
#
# COMPACT_ATOMS: atom_id res chain seq x y z
N MET A 1 19.86 2.42 -12.43
CA MET A 1 18.55 1.74 -12.29
C MET A 1 18.39 1.38 -10.84
N PRO A 2 17.18 1.34 -10.27
CA PRO A 2 17.00 0.88 -8.89
C PRO A 2 17.64 -0.49 -8.70
N SER A 3 18.19 -0.74 -7.50
CA SER A 3 18.78 -2.04 -7.16
C SER A 3 17.74 -3.15 -7.09
N GLN A 4 16.52 -2.81 -6.66
CA GLN A 4 15.38 -3.71 -6.48
C GLN A 4 14.09 -2.94 -6.75
N VAL A 5 13.04 -3.65 -7.18
CA VAL A 5 11.71 -3.07 -7.35
C VAL A 5 10.62 -3.92 -6.70
N ILE A 6 9.68 -3.25 -6.06
CA ILE A 6 8.38 -3.79 -5.66
C ILE A 6 7.36 -3.26 -6.66
N VAL A 7 6.65 -4.15 -7.34
CA VAL A 7 5.46 -3.75 -8.10
C VAL A 7 4.26 -4.20 -7.28
N ASN A 8 3.59 -3.24 -6.63
CA ASN A 8 2.49 -3.51 -5.72
C ASN A 8 1.14 -3.26 -6.41
N ALA A 9 0.28 -4.27 -6.43
CA ALA A 9 -1.12 -4.08 -6.83
C ALA A 9 -1.99 -3.68 -5.62
N ASP A 10 -2.65 -2.54 -5.72
CA ASP A 10 -3.59 -2.08 -4.70
C ASP A 10 -4.98 -2.74 -4.88
N ASP A 11 -5.85 -2.59 -3.89
CA ASP A 11 -7.26 -3.00 -3.91
C ASP A 11 -7.55 -4.53 -3.96
N PHE A 12 -6.62 -5.38 -3.50
CA PHE A 12 -6.92 -6.81 -3.35
C PHE A 12 -8.05 -7.02 -2.34
N GLY A 13 -9.04 -7.85 -2.66
CA GLY A 13 -10.25 -8.02 -1.86
C GLY A 13 -11.39 -7.07 -2.20
N LEU A 14 -11.19 -6.06 -3.07
CA LEU A 14 -12.25 -5.14 -3.48
C LEU A 14 -13.41 -5.86 -4.18
N SER A 15 -13.10 -6.69 -5.18
CA SER A 15 -14.09 -7.46 -5.94
C SER A 15 -13.51 -8.78 -6.45
N ALA A 16 -14.38 -9.73 -6.84
CA ALA A 16 -13.94 -10.97 -7.45
C ALA A 16 -13.13 -10.75 -8.75
N HIS A 17 -13.52 -9.74 -9.54
CA HIS A 17 -12.80 -9.36 -10.76
C HIS A 17 -11.39 -8.83 -10.43
N THR A 18 -11.29 -7.87 -9.50
CA THR A 18 -10.01 -7.31 -9.05
C THR A 18 -9.09 -8.41 -8.51
N ASN A 19 -9.63 -9.34 -7.71
CA ASN A 19 -8.85 -10.48 -7.20
C ASN A 19 -8.29 -11.35 -8.32
N ALA A 20 -9.10 -11.66 -9.34
CA ALA A 20 -8.67 -12.48 -10.46
C ALA A 20 -7.55 -11.81 -11.27
N VAL A 21 -7.67 -10.50 -11.53
CA VAL A 21 -6.65 -9.73 -12.25
C VAL A 21 -5.34 -9.66 -11.47
N ILE A 22 -5.40 -9.39 -10.17
CA ILE A 22 -4.21 -9.36 -9.29
C ILE A 22 -3.54 -10.73 -9.24
N LEU A 23 -4.30 -11.81 -9.06
CA LEU A 23 -3.76 -13.16 -9.06
C LEU A 23 -3.07 -13.49 -10.40
N HIS A 24 -3.71 -13.15 -11.51
CA HIS A 24 -3.14 -13.36 -12.84
C HIS A 24 -1.86 -12.55 -13.05
N ALA A 25 -1.81 -11.30 -12.58
CA ALA A 25 -0.62 -10.45 -12.65
C ALA A 25 0.54 -11.02 -11.81
N PHE A 26 0.25 -11.60 -10.64
CA PHE A 26 1.25 -12.30 -9.83
C PHE A 26 1.79 -13.53 -10.54
N GLN A 27 0.91 -14.37 -11.08
CA GLN A 27 1.29 -15.59 -11.81
C GLN A 27 2.09 -15.28 -13.07
N ALA A 28 1.81 -14.15 -13.73
CA ALA A 28 2.58 -13.65 -14.86
C ALA A 28 3.94 -13.02 -14.47
N GLY A 29 4.26 -12.93 -13.17
CA GLY A 29 5.50 -12.31 -12.67
C GLY A 29 5.58 -10.78 -12.87
N LEU A 30 4.44 -10.14 -13.19
CA LEU A 30 4.36 -8.70 -13.38
C LEU A 30 4.45 -7.98 -12.03
N ILE A 31 3.69 -8.46 -11.04
CA ILE A 31 3.65 -7.90 -9.69
C ILE A 31 4.37 -8.82 -8.70
N SER A 32 4.95 -8.22 -7.66
CA SER A 32 5.67 -8.92 -6.59
C SER A 32 5.06 -8.68 -5.21
N SER A 33 4.06 -7.80 -5.12
CA SER A 33 3.35 -7.46 -3.90
C SER A 33 1.92 -7.05 -4.21
N ALA A 34 1.03 -7.17 -3.23
CA ALA A 34 -0.30 -6.55 -3.28
C ALA A 34 -0.77 -6.18 -1.89
N THR A 35 -1.80 -5.34 -1.79
CA THR A 35 -2.36 -4.91 -0.50
C THR A 35 -3.86 -5.17 -0.45
N ALA A 36 -4.32 -5.82 0.62
CA ALA A 36 -5.69 -6.28 0.77
C ALA A 36 -6.56 -5.29 1.56
N MET A 37 -7.76 -5.01 1.07
CA MET A 37 -8.77 -4.19 1.74
C MET A 37 -9.63 -5.05 2.66
N ALA A 38 -9.33 -5.03 3.96
CA ALA A 38 -9.96 -5.91 4.96
C ALA A 38 -11.48 -5.79 5.05
N ASN A 39 -12.04 -4.62 4.74
CA ASN A 39 -13.47 -4.35 4.90
C ASN A 39 -14.29 -4.56 3.62
N MET A 40 -13.68 -5.11 2.56
CA MET A 40 -14.33 -5.25 1.25
C MET A 40 -15.01 -6.61 1.02
N PRO A 41 -16.05 -6.69 0.16
CA PRO A 41 -16.86 -7.90 0.00
C PRO A 41 -16.08 -9.14 -0.47
N ALA A 42 -15.02 -8.96 -1.26
CA ALA A 42 -14.21 -10.07 -1.78
C ALA A 42 -12.95 -10.35 -0.94
N PHE A 43 -12.85 -9.78 0.26
CA PHE A 43 -11.69 -9.93 1.14
C PHE A 43 -11.44 -11.38 1.57
N ALA A 44 -12.48 -12.13 1.92
CA ALA A 44 -12.33 -13.53 2.30
C ALA A 44 -11.76 -14.38 1.15
N ALA A 45 -12.22 -14.13 -0.09
CA ALA A 45 -11.68 -14.78 -1.28
C ALA A 45 -10.21 -14.37 -1.52
N ALA A 46 -9.86 -13.10 -1.31
CA ALA A 46 -8.47 -12.64 -1.39
C ALA A 46 -7.57 -13.33 -0.35
N CYS A 47 -8.04 -13.52 0.88
CA CYS A 47 -7.30 -14.25 1.91
C CYS A 47 -7.07 -15.71 1.53
N ALA A 48 -8.08 -16.39 0.97
CA ALA A 48 -7.93 -17.76 0.48
C ALA A 48 -6.90 -17.86 -0.66
N LEU A 49 -6.91 -16.91 -1.59
CA LEU A 49 -5.90 -16.82 -2.65
C LEU A 49 -4.50 -16.51 -2.10
N ALA A 50 -4.39 -15.69 -1.06
CA ALA A 50 -3.13 -15.35 -0.42
C ALA A 50 -2.45 -16.54 0.29
N GLN A 51 -3.17 -17.62 0.57
CA GLN A 51 -2.59 -18.86 1.11
C GLN A 51 -1.78 -19.65 0.07
N GLN A 52 -1.87 -19.31 -1.22
CA GLN A 52 -1.04 -19.94 -2.24
C GLN A 52 0.45 -19.67 -1.94
N PRO A 53 1.34 -20.67 -2.04
CA PRO A 53 2.75 -20.51 -1.72
C PRO A 53 3.44 -19.33 -2.42
N ALA A 54 3.02 -19.03 -3.66
CA ALA A 54 3.56 -17.93 -4.47
C ALA A 54 3.22 -16.52 -3.92
N LEU A 55 2.14 -16.37 -3.14
CA LEU A 55 1.69 -15.09 -2.59
C LEU A 55 2.05 -14.93 -1.11
N LYS A 56 2.51 -16.01 -0.46
CA LYS A 56 2.79 -16.03 0.97
C LYS A 56 3.86 -14.99 1.33
N GLY A 57 3.53 -14.07 2.24
CA GLY A 57 4.43 -12.99 2.66
C GLY A 57 4.53 -11.80 1.70
N CYS A 58 3.78 -11.80 0.59
CA CYS A 58 3.77 -10.72 -0.40
C CYS A 58 2.54 -9.81 -0.28
N ILE A 59 1.60 -10.13 0.61
CA ILE A 59 0.34 -9.41 0.74
C ILE A 59 0.38 -8.51 1.99
N GLY A 60 0.16 -7.21 1.82
CA GLY A 60 0.03 -6.22 2.89
C GLY A 60 -1.43 -5.88 3.20
N LEU A 61 -1.64 -4.97 4.14
CA LEU A 61 -2.96 -4.41 4.46
C LEU A 61 -3.10 -3.04 3.78
N HIS A 62 -4.12 -2.94 2.92
CA HIS A 62 -4.56 -1.69 2.32
C HIS A 62 -5.49 -0.97 3.27
N PHE A 63 -4.92 -0.26 4.25
CA PHE A 63 -5.70 0.40 5.29
C PHE A 63 -6.70 1.37 4.67
N ASN A 64 -7.98 1.19 4.97
CA ASN A 64 -9.05 1.90 4.29
C ASN A 64 -9.85 2.77 5.26
N LEU A 65 -10.06 4.03 4.88
CA LEU A 65 -10.88 5.00 5.61
C LEU A 65 -11.87 5.73 4.69
N THR A 66 -12.00 5.30 3.44
CA THR A 66 -12.69 6.07 2.38
C THR A 66 -13.80 5.30 1.70
N TYR A 67 -13.81 3.97 1.77
CA TYR A 67 -14.76 3.16 1.00
C TYR A 67 -15.39 2.01 1.80
N GLY A 68 -16.70 1.79 1.65
CA GLY A 68 -17.45 0.72 2.34
C GLY A 68 -17.67 0.96 3.82
N ARG A 69 -18.06 -0.09 4.56
CA ARG A 69 -18.34 -0.01 6.00
C ARG A 69 -17.06 -0.23 6.83
N PRO A 70 -16.82 0.55 7.90
CA PRO A 70 -15.73 0.30 8.83
C PRO A 70 -15.93 -1.01 9.61
N LEU A 71 -14.84 -1.55 10.15
CA LEU A 71 -14.87 -2.74 11.01
C LEU A 71 -14.97 -2.41 12.50
N SER A 72 -14.69 -1.17 12.90
CA SER A 72 -14.81 -0.68 14.28
C SER A 72 -16.03 0.23 14.48
N GLN A 73 -16.63 0.17 15.67
CA GLN A 73 -17.79 1.01 16.00
C GLN A 73 -17.41 2.46 16.30
N ALA A 74 -16.22 2.71 16.87
CA ALA A 74 -15.79 4.03 17.30
C ALA A 74 -15.67 5.03 16.14
N ILE A 75 -15.19 4.57 14.98
CA ILE A 75 -15.02 5.43 13.81
C ILE A 75 -16.36 5.83 13.17
N ARG A 76 -17.39 5.00 13.30
CA ARG A 76 -18.76 5.30 12.85
C ARG A 76 -19.36 6.51 13.56
N GLN A 77 -18.90 6.82 14.76
CA GLN A 77 -19.34 7.97 15.54
C GLN A 77 -18.61 9.26 15.14
N GLN A 78 -17.64 9.20 14.21
CA GLN A 78 -16.85 10.37 13.79
C GLN A 78 -17.39 10.93 12.46
N PRO A 79 -18.06 12.10 12.45
CA PRO A 79 -18.70 12.66 11.24
C PRO A 79 -17.72 13.07 10.13
N ARG A 80 -16.42 13.15 10.45
CA ARG A 80 -15.35 13.44 9.46
C ARG A 80 -14.85 12.19 8.74
N PHE A 81 -15.26 11.01 9.19
CA PHE A 81 -14.84 9.71 8.63
C PHE A 81 -16.02 8.90 8.10
N CYS A 82 -17.20 9.02 8.72
CA CYS A 82 -18.38 8.25 8.33
C CYS A 82 -19.60 9.13 8.07
N ALA A 83 -20.39 8.71 7.08
CA ALA A 83 -21.70 9.26 6.81
C ALA A 83 -22.76 8.68 7.79
N PRO A 84 -23.95 9.30 7.90
CA PRO A 84 -25.02 8.80 8.78
C PRO A 84 -25.50 7.37 8.49
N ASN A 85 -25.31 6.88 7.27
CA ASN A 85 -25.60 5.49 6.89
C ASN A 85 -24.58 4.47 7.46
N GLY A 86 -23.53 4.95 8.13
CA GLY A 86 -22.50 4.13 8.76
C GLY A 86 -21.39 3.68 7.82
N GLU A 87 -21.34 4.18 6.58
CA GLU A 87 -20.26 3.94 5.62
C GLU A 87 -19.20 5.03 5.71
N PHE A 88 -17.99 4.72 5.23
CA PHE A 88 -16.94 5.70 5.12
C PHE A 88 -17.34 6.84 4.15
N ASP A 89 -17.10 8.06 4.61
CA ASP A 89 -17.20 9.30 3.85
C ASP A 89 -16.13 10.24 4.42
N LEU A 90 -14.89 10.08 3.94
CA LEU A 90 -13.74 10.77 4.50
C LEU A 90 -13.76 12.25 4.10
N ARG A 91 -14.11 13.10 5.06
CA ARG A 91 -14.16 14.56 4.90
C ARG A 91 -12.91 15.25 5.46
N LEU A 92 -11.80 14.50 5.56
CA LEU A 92 -10.50 15.04 5.94
C LEU A 92 -9.77 15.67 4.76
N LYS A 93 -9.30 16.90 4.94
CA LYS A 93 -8.43 17.56 3.96
C LYS A 93 -7.01 17.01 4.07
N GLN A 94 -6.32 16.89 2.94
CA GLN A 94 -4.94 16.40 2.90
C GLN A 94 -3.97 17.14 3.84
N ARG A 95 -4.19 18.45 4.00
CA ARG A 95 -3.39 19.35 4.84
C ARG A 95 -3.72 19.31 6.33
N THR A 96 -4.57 18.38 6.77
CA THR A 96 -4.94 18.25 8.18
C THR A 96 -3.69 17.85 8.98
N LEU A 97 -3.35 18.63 10.02
CA LEU A 97 -2.17 18.37 10.86
C LEU A 97 -2.52 17.76 12.22
N ARG A 98 -3.80 17.79 12.62
CA ARG A 98 -4.27 17.33 13.93
C ARG A 98 -5.62 16.63 13.78
N LEU A 99 -5.79 15.59 14.59
CA LEU A 99 -7.06 14.94 14.88
C LEU A 99 -7.41 15.26 16.34
N SER A 100 -8.69 15.27 16.66
CA SER A 100 -9.14 15.23 18.06
C SER A 100 -8.68 13.91 18.70
N ARG A 101 -8.72 13.85 20.04
CA ARG A 101 -8.40 12.60 20.74
C ARG A 101 -9.35 11.47 20.32
N ALA A 102 -10.65 11.74 20.28
CA ALA A 102 -11.65 10.76 19.87
C ALA A 102 -11.44 10.28 18.42
N GLU A 103 -11.10 11.19 17.50
CA GLU A 103 -10.79 10.82 16.11
C GLU A 103 -9.54 9.96 16.01
N ARG A 104 -8.47 10.30 16.76
CA ARG A 104 -7.25 9.51 16.80
C ARG A 104 -7.53 8.10 17.34
N ASP A 105 -8.20 8.01 18.48
CA ASP A 105 -8.51 6.74 19.13
C ASP A 105 -9.39 5.87 18.21
N ALA A 106 -10.33 6.48 17.49
CA ALA A 106 -11.16 5.79 16.51
C ALA A 106 -10.38 5.26 15.29
N VAL A 107 -9.42 6.05 14.76
CA VAL A 107 -8.56 5.61 13.65
C VAL A 107 -7.63 4.47 14.09
N GLU A 108 -7.07 4.54 15.30
CA GLU A 108 -6.25 3.47 15.88
C GLU A 108 -7.05 2.17 16.06
N GLN A 109 -8.29 2.26 16.57
CA GLN A 109 -9.19 1.11 16.70
C GLN A 109 -9.59 0.52 15.33
N GLU A 110 -9.85 1.36 14.33
CA GLU A 110 -10.16 0.88 12.98
C GLU A 110 -8.97 0.16 12.34
N LEU A 111 -7.76 0.72 12.47
CA LEU A 111 -6.53 0.09 11.97
C LEU A 111 -6.31 -1.28 12.64
N GLN A 112 -6.46 -1.35 13.97
CA GLN A 112 -6.39 -2.62 14.70
C GLN A 112 -7.47 -3.60 14.24
N ALA A 113 -8.70 -3.15 14.00
CA ALA A 113 -9.80 -4.01 13.58
C ALA A 113 -9.56 -4.59 12.17
N GLN A 114 -9.08 -3.77 11.23
CA GLN A 114 -8.70 -4.24 9.89
C GLN A 114 -7.51 -5.21 9.93
N TRP A 115 -6.49 -4.90 10.72
CA TRP A 115 -5.36 -5.81 10.94
C TRP A 115 -5.79 -7.15 11.52
N GLN A 116 -6.58 -7.12 12.60
CA GLN A 116 -7.07 -8.34 13.24
C GLN A 116 -7.97 -9.15 12.32
N HIS A 117 -8.76 -8.50 11.46
CA HIS A 117 -9.57 -9.20 10.47
C HIS A 117 -8.71 -9.97 9.46
N CYS A 118 -7.56 -9.42 9.04
CA CYS A 118 -6.57 -10.17 8.26
C CYS A 118 -6.05 -11.39 9.02
N LEU A 119 -5.58 -11.20 10.26
CA LEU A 119 -5.03 -12.31 11.05
C LEU A 119 -6.04 -13.43 11.28
N ASN A 120 -7.30 -13.08 11.56
CA ASN A 120 -8.39 -14.04 11.76
C ASN A 120 -8.70 -14.87 10.50
N GLN A 121 -8.36 -14.36 9.32
CA GLN A 121 -8.50 -15.04 8.02
C GLN A 121 -7.20 -15.74 7.58
N GLY A 122 -6.21 -15.84 8.47
CA GLY A 122 -4.91 -16.46 8.19
C GLY A 122 -3.99 -15.62 7.30
N LEU A 123 -4.32 -14.35 7.06
CA LEU A 123 -3.48 -13.42 6.32
C LEU A 123 -2.64 -12.61 7.31
N MET A 124 -1.33 -12.86 7.36
CA MET A 124 -0.38 -12.01 8.09
C MET A 124 0.15 -10.93 7.13
N PRO A 125 -0.24 -9.65 7.28
CA PRO A 125 0.18 -8.62 6.34
C PRO A 125 1.68 -8.38 6.40
N SER A 126 2.35 -8.23 5.26
CA SER A 126 3.81 -7.99 5.19
C SER A 126 4.22 -6.53 5.28
N HIS A 127 3.27 -5.62 5.03
CA HIS A 127 3.45 -4.17 5.05
C HIS A 127 2.10 -3.47 5.13
N LEU A 128 2.14 -2.16 5.36
CA LEU A 128 0.98 -1.27 5.35
C LEU A 128 1.10 -0.21 4.27
N ASP A 129 -0.01 0.04 3.60
CA ASP A 129 -0.26 1.25 2.85
C ASP A 129 -1.71 1.69 3.11
N SER A 130 -2.32 2.49 2.22
CA SER A 130 -3.72 2.87 2.43
C SER A 130 -4.45 3.26 1.16
N HIS A 131 -5.75 2.95 1.10
CA HIS A 131 -6.62 3.33 0.00
C HIS A 131 -6.69 4.86 -0.16
N GLN A 132 -6.66 5.31 -1.42
CA GLN A 132 -6.56 6.73 -1.80
C GLN A 132 -5.43 7.51 -1.10
N HIS A 133 -4.41 6.78 -0.62
CA HIS A 133 -3.28 7.33 0.13
C HIS A 133 -3.68 8.18 1.34
N VAL A 134 -4.71 7.81 2.10
CA VAL A 134 -5.08 8.50 3.35
C VAL A 134 -3.94 8.60 4.37
N HIS A 135 -2.97 7.69 4.36
CA HIS A 135 -1.76 7.79 5.19
C HIS A 135 -0.87 9.00 4.83
N ASN A 136 -1.10 9.63 3.67
CA ASN A 136 -0.45 10.90 3.32
C ASN A 136 -0.98 12.10 4.15
N ILE A 137 -2.03 11.91 4.95
CA ILE A 137 -2.53 12.89 5.92
C ILE A 137 -1.70 12.73 7.20
N TRP A 138 -0.99 13.78 7.60
CA TRP A 138 0.06 13.71 8.62
C TRP A 138 -0.31 12.92 9.90
N PRO A 139 -1.41 13.22 10.61
CA PRO A 139 -1.79 12.47 11.80
C PRO A 139 -2.10 11.00 11.52
N ILE A 140 -2.69 10.66 10.37
CA ILE A 140 -2.99 9.27 9.99
C ILE A 140 -1.69 8.53 9.67
N GLY A 141 -0.79 9.13 8.88
CA GLY A 141 0.51 8.54 8.58
C GLY A 141 1.34 8.24 9.83
N VAL A 142 1.31 9.12 10.85
CA VAL A 142 1.96 8.86 12.14
C VAL A 142 1.34 7.67 12.88
N ILE A 143 0.02 7.51 12.84
CA ILE A 143 -0.67 6.37 13.44
C ILE A 143 -0.24 5.08 12.73
N VAL A 144 -0.34 5.04 11.41
CA VAL A 144 0.02 3.87 10.58
C VAL A 144 1.50 3.50 10.77
N ALA A 145 2.41 4.47 10.76
CA ALA A 145 3.84 4.19 10.93
C ALA A 145 4.19 3.65 12.32
N ARG A 146 3.55 4.15 13.38
CA ARG A 146 3.75 3.60 14.72
C ARG A 146 3.16 2.20 14.86
N PHE A 147 2.01 1.96 14.26
CA PHE A 147 1.38 0.65 14.25
C PHE A 147 2.27 -0.36 13.52
N ALA A 148 2.73 -0.02 12.32
CA ALA A 148 3.64 -0.86 11.54
C ALA A 148 4.91 -1.24 12.31
N ALA A 149 5.50 -0.27 13.02
CA ALA A 149 6.68 -0.53 13.86
C ALA A 149 6.40 -1.49 15.02
N ARG A 150 5.20 -1.46 15.61
CA ARG A 150 4.78 -2.40 16.66
C ARG A 150 4.61 -3.80 16.11
N GLU A 151 4.03 -3.92 14.92
CA GLU A 151 3.80 -5.21 14.25
C GLU A 151 5.03 -5.72 13.47
N GLY A 152 6.11 -4.93 13.38
CA GLY A 152 7.35 -5.31 12.70
C GLY A 152 7.26 -5.34 11.17
N VAL A 153 6.38 -4.52 10.57
CA VAL A 153 6.14 -4.50 9.12
C VAL A 153 6.50 -3.17 8.46
N ALA A 154 6.74 -3.20 7.15
CA ALA A 154 7.11 -2.00 6.40
C ALA A 154 5.91 -1.07 6.14
N VAL A 155 6.19 0.19 5.77
CA VAL A 155 5.17 1.17 5.37
C VAL A 155 5.50 1.79 4.02
N ARG A 156 4.49 1.89 3.15
CA ARG A 156 4.59 2.66 1.91
C ARG A 156 4.76 4.15 2.21
N LEU A 157 5.65 4.82 1.48
CA LEU A 157 5.82 6.26 1.57
C LEU A 157 4.85 7.02 0.67
N ALA A 158 4.66 8.31 0.97
CA ALA A 158 4.01 9.20 0.02
C ALA A 158 4.83 9.28 -1.27
N ARG A 159 4.17 9.15 -2.43
CA ARG A 159 4.76 9.27 -3.77
C ARG A 159 5.76 10.44 -3.84
N ASN A 160 7.04 10.12 -4.01
CA ASN A 160 8.17 11.05 -3.97
C ASN A 160 8.92 11.16 -5.30
N LEU A 161 8.58 10.34 -6.29
CA LEU A 161 8.95 10.52 -7.69
C LEU A 161 7.81 11.17 -8.46
N GLY A 162 8.13 12.07 -9.40
CA GLY A 162 7.16 12.78 -10.25
C GLY A 162 7.40 14.28 -10.36
N HIS A 163 7.24 14.81 -11.57
CA HIS A 163 7.47 16.23 -11.86
C HIS A 163 6.35 17.18 -11.40
N ASN A 164 5.10 16.69 -11.33
CA ASN A 164 3.91 17.52 -11.06
C ASN A 164 3.58 17.73 -9.57
N ILE A 165 4.60 17.81 -8.71
CA ILE A 165 4.42 18.10 -7.29
C ILE A 165 4.87 19.54 -7.03
N GLY A 166 3.91 20.45 -6.87
CA GLY A 166 4.18 21.85 -6.52
C GLY A 166 5.08 21.98 -5.28
N PRO A 167 5.88 23.04 -5.16
CA PRO A 167 6.97 23.14 -4.19
C PRO A 167 6.53 22.91 -2.75
N LEU A 168 5.40 23.48 -2.33
CA LEU A 168 4.83 23.28 -0.99
C LEU A 168 4.42 21.83 -0.73
N LYS A 169 3.79 21.17 -1.70
CA LYS A 169 3.44 19.75 -1.60
C LYS A 169 4.69 18.88 -1.52
N ARG A 170 5.76 19.24 -2.23
CA ARG A 170 7.04 18.53 -2.19
C ARG A 170 7.67 18.63 -0.81
N VAL A 171 7.75 19.84 -0.23
CA VAL A 171 8.26 20.03 1.14
C VAL A 171 7.44 19.22 2.14
N TYR A 172 6.11 19.30 2.09
CA TYR A 172 5.23 18.53 2.97
C TYR A 172 5.48 17.02 2.87
N LYS A 173 5.52 16.47 1.65
CA LYS A 173 5.77 15.04 1.43
C LYS A 173 7.17 14.62 1.89
N THR A 174 8.18 15.44 1.67
CA THR A 174 9.55 15.17 2.17
C THR A 174 9.57 15.08 3.69
N LEU A 175 8.94 16.03 4.38
CA LEU A 175 8.84 16.02 5.84
C LEU A 175 8.05 14.82 6.34
N LEU A 176 6.92 14.50 5.68
CA LEU A 176 6.10 13.36 6.02
C LEU A 176 6.89 12.06 5.85
N ASN A 177 7.52 11.85 4.70
CA ASN A 177 8.28 10.63 4.42
C ASN A 177 9.45 10.46 5.39
N ARG A 178 10.16 11.55 5.76
CA ARG A 178 11.18 11.50 6.82
C ARG A 178 10.57 11.03 8.14
N ARG A 179 9.39 11.54 8.49
CA ARG A 179 8.70 11.13 9.72
C ARG A 179 8.23 9.68 9.68
N LEU A 180 7.69 9.20 8.55
CA LEU A 180 7.30 7.80 8.36
C LEU A 180 8.50 6.87 8.48
N LYS A 181 9.61 7.17 7.78
CA LYS A 181 10.87 6.41 7.87
C LYS A 181 11.39 6.30 9.31
N GLN A 182 11.37 7.41 10.06
CA GLN A 182 11.80 7.44 11.46
C GLN A 182 10.91 6.59 12.38
N LEU A 183 9.62 6.49 12.08
CA LEU A 183 8.66 5.80 12.94
C LEU A 183 8.52 4.32 12.59
N ALA A 184 8.37 3.97 11.31
CA ALA A 184 8.03 2.63 10.83
C ALA A 184 9.23 1.66 10.80
N GLY A 185 10.46 2.18 10.76
CA GLY A 185 11.68 1.36 10.73
C GLY A 185 12.01 0.77 9.35
N ALA A 186 11.02 0.37 8.54
CA ALA A 186 11.21 -0.18 7.19
C ALA A 186 10.26 0.44 6.15
N THR A 187 10.79 0.86 5.00
CA THR A 187 10.06 1.49 3.89
C THR A 187 10.81 1.27 2.57
N ALA A 188 10.13 1.33 1.42
CA ALA A 188 10.81 1.57 0.15
C ALA A 188 11.47 2.97 0.13
N ASP A 189 12.50 3.17 -0.70
CA ASP A 189 13.17 4.47 -0.82
C ASP A 189 12.40 5.44 -1.69
N TYR A 190 11.85 4.90 -2.77
CA TYR A 190 11.13 5.62 -3.79
C TYR A 190 9.77 5.00 -4.04
N VAL A 191 8.76 5.84 -4.28
CA VAL A 191 7.40 5.42 -4.61
C VAL A 191 6.96 6.23 -5.82
N CYS A 192 6.54 5.52 -6.87
CA CYS A 192 6.06 6.11 -8.12
C CYS A 192 4.81 5.38 -8.62
N THR A 193 4.16 5.94 -9.64
CA THR A 193 3.12 5.24 -10.41
C THR A 193 3.66 4.83 -11.78
N PRO A 194 2.97 3.93 -12.52
CA PRO A 194 3.30 3.61 -13.90
C PRO A 194 3.45 4.85 -14.81
N ALA A 195 2.66 5.90 -14.59
CA ALA A 195 2.79 7.16 -15.33
C ALA A 195 4.16 7.84 -15.12
N ASP A 196 4.70 7.81 -13.89
CA ASP A 196 6.02 8.36 -13.59
C ASP A 196 7.13 7.50 -14.22
N LEU A 197 6.95 6.18 -14.22
CA LEU A 197 7.88 5.26 -14.86
C LEU A 197 7.92 5.47 -16.38
N ARG A 198 6.76 5.66 -17.01
CA ARG A 198 6.61 6.03 -18.43
C ARG A 198 7.31 7.36 -18.76
N ALA A 199 7.36 8.29 -17.80
CA ALA A 199 8.10 9.54 -17.93
C ALA A 199 9.63 9.38 -17.72
N GLY A 200 10.14 8.15 -17.56
CA GLY A 200 11.57 7.88 -17.40
C GLY A 200 12.13 8.18 -16.01
N LEU A 201 11.28 8.23 -14.98
CA LEU A 201 11.66 8.67 -13.63
C LEU A 201 12.13 7.56 -12.70
N ALA A 202 12.60 6.44 -13.25
CA ALA A 202 13.22 5.39 -12.45
C ALA A 202 14.48 5.96 -11.75
N PRO A 203 14.66 5.70 -10.44
CA PRO A 203 15.82 6.20 -9.71
C PRO A 203 17.10 5.48 -10.14
N ALA A 204 18.25 6.08 -9.82
CA ALA A 204 19.54 5.53 -10.21
C ALA A 204 19.95 4.31 -9.35
N ASP A 205 19.40 4.18 -8.14
CA ASP A 205 19.70 3.13 -7.15
C ASP A 205 18.56 3.05 -6.10
N GLY A 206 18.68 2.17 -5.10
CA GLY A 206 17.75 2.00 -3.98
C GLY A 206 16.60 1.05 -4.26
N LEU A 207 15.63 1.00 -3.35
CA LEU A 207 14.41 0.21 -3.49
C LEU A 207 13.26 1.07 -4.02
N LEU A 208 12.76 0.75 -5.21
CA LEU A 208 11.61 1.41 -5.83
C LEU A 208 10.33 0.62 -5.55
N GLU A 209 9.25 1.30 -5.20
CA GLU A 209 7.88 0.79 -5.30
C GLU A 209 7.13 1.45 -6.46
N VAL A 210 6.55 0.63 -7.33
CA VAL A 210 5.60 1.02 -8.37
C VAL A 210 4.20 0.66 -7.90
N VAL A 211 3.36 1.67 -7.69
CA VAL A 211 1.97 1.52 -7.25
C VAL A 211 1.06 1.29 -8.46
N ALA A 212 0.54 0.08 -8.61
CA ALA A 212 -0.26 -0.35 -9.74
C ALA A 212 -1.72 -0.64 -9.34
N HIS A 213 -2.62 -0.41 -10.29
CA HIS A 213 -4.03 -0.84 -10.26
C HIS A 213 -4.28 -1.62 -11.57
N PRO A 214 -3.79 -2.88 -11.64
CA PRO A 214 -3.81 -3.63 -12.89
C PRO A 214 -5.24 -3.88 -13.36
N SER A 215 -5.45 -3.76 -14.67
CA SER A 215 -6.70 -4.13 -15.34
C SER A 215 -6.43 -5.17 -16.43
N ALA A 216 -7.42 -5.98 -16.77
CA ALA A 216 -7.28 -6.93 -17.87
C ALA A 216 -7.27 -6.18 -19.22
N LEU A 217 -6.21 -6.38 -20.02
CA LEU A 217 -6.10 -5.78 -21.36
C LEU A 217 -6.28 -6.81 -22.50
N GLY A 218 -6.57 -8.07 -22.15
CA GLY A 218 -6.71 -9.19 -23.08
C GLY A 218 -5.42 -10.01 -23.20
N GLY A 219 -5.55 -11.32 -23.45
CA GLY A 219 -4.42 -12.24 -23.47
C GLY A 219 -3.70 -12.33 -22.10
N TYR A 220 -2.36 -12.29 -22.11
CA TYR A 220 -1.49 -12.27 -20.92
C TYR A 220 -0.96 -10.87 -20.58
N ASP A 221 -1.69 -9.81 -21.00
CA ASP A 221 -1.29 -8.41 -20.80
C ASP A 221 -2.24 -7.66 -19.86
N PHE A 222 -1.72 -6.57 -19.30
CA PHE A 222 -2.33 -5.82 -18.21
C PHE A 222 -2.30 -4.33 -18.53
N GLY A 223 -3.42 -3.64 -18.32
CA GLY A 223 -3.48 -2.18 -18.28
C GLY A 223 -3.27 -1.68 -16.85
N ASP A 224 -3.37 -0.36 -16.66
CA ASP A 224 -3.28 0.26 -15.33
C ASP A 224 -4.08 1.57 -15.29
N ALA A 225 -4.66 1.91 -14.13
CA ALA A 225 -5.42 3.14 -13.94
C ALA A 225 -4.60 4.43 -14.18
N TYR A 226 -3.28 4.38 -14.09
CA TYR A 226 -2.38 5.51 -14.37
C TYR A 226 -1.89 5.57 -15.82
N LEU A 227 -2.26 4.61 -16.66
CA LEU A 227 -1.91 4.57 -18.08
C LEU A 227 -3.12 4.85 -18.97
N GLY A 228 -2.87 5.21 -20.22
CA GLY A 228 -3.89 5.36 -21.24
C GLY A 228 -4.56 4.02 -21.57
N SER A 229 -5.79 4.09 -22.08
CA SER A 229 -6.51 2.91 -22.55
C SER A 229 -5.71 2.18 -23.63
N GLY A 230 -5.46 0.88 -23.46
CA GLY A 230 -4.66 0.09 -24.40
C GLY A 230 -3.15 0.09 -24.14
N GLU A 231 -2.65 0.87 -23.18
CA GLU A 231 -1.23 0.83 -22.83
C GLU A 231 -0.92 -0.38 -21.92
N SER A 232 0.13 -1.12 -22.29
CA SER A 232 0.60 -2.29 -21.56
C SER A 232 1.44 -1.89 -20.35
N LEU A 233 0.94 -2.17 -19.15
CA LEU A 233 1.70 -2.09 -17.90
C LEU A 233 2.87 -3.08 -17.92
N LYS A 234 2.66 -4.29 -18.46
CA LYS A 234 3.70 -5.32 -18.51
C LYS A 234 4.89 -4.86 -19.36
N ALA A 235 4.64 -4.44 -20.60
CA ALA A 235 5.68 -3.95 -21.49
C ALA A 235 6.40 -2.73 -20.91
N LEU A 236 5.66 -1.82 -20.27
CA LEU A 236 6.25 -0.64 -19.62
C LEU A 236 7.22 -1.02 -18.50
N VAL A 237 6.81 -1.92 -17.59
CA VAL A 237 7.65 -2.37 -16.48
C VAL A 237 8.85 -3.14 -17.01
N GLU A 238 8.67 -4.05 -17.97
CA GLU A 238 9.76 -4.82 -18.57
C GLU A 238 10.77 -3.93 -19.29
N LEU A 239 10.32 -2.93 -20.04
CA LEU A 239 11.20 -1.98 -20.73
C LEU A 239 11.95 -1.08 -19.75
N SER A 240 11.25 -0.52 -18.76
CA SER A 240 11.80 0.52 -17.89
C SER A 240 12.64 -0.03 -16.74
N LEU A 241 12.45 -1.30 -16.39
CA LEU A 241 13.09 -1.96 -15.25
C LEU A 241 13.70 -3.31 -15.64
N ALA A 242 14.10 -3.45 -16.91
CA ALA A 242 14.77 -4.65 -17.42
C ALA A 242 15.97 -5.02 -16.53
N GLY A 243 16.01 -6.27 -16.09
CA GLY A 243 17.10 -6.78 -15.24
C GLY A 243 17.07 -6.32 -13.78
N VAL A 244 16.12 -5.47 -13.37
CA VAL A 244 15.94 -5.10 -11.95
C VAL A 244 15.21 -6.25 -11.23
N PRO A 245 15.79 -6.82 -10.16
CA PRO A 245 15.14 -7.88 -9.41
C PRO A 245 13.84 -7.38 -8.76
N ARG A 246 12.75 -8.12 -8.99
CA ARG A 246 11.47 -7.88 -8.33
C ARG A 246 11.46 -8.56 -6.96
N VAL A 247 11.11 -7.82 -5.92
CA VAL A 247 11.01 -8.32 -4.56
C VAL A 247 9.66 -7.96 -3.93
N GLY A 248 9.22 -8.75 -2.96
CA GLY A 248 8.05 -8.45 -2.14
C GLY A 248 8.44 -7.69 -0.87
N TYR A 249 7.47 -7.03 -0.23
CA TYR A 249 7.71 -6.29 1.00
C TYR A 249 8.21 -7.16 2.17
N GLY A 250 7.91 -8.46 2.18
CA GLY A 250 8.42 -9.40 3.18
C GLY A 250 9.95 -9.45 3.26
N ALA A 251 10.66 -9.14 2.16
CA ALA A 251 12.12 -9.09 2.14
C ALA A 251 12.69 -7.78 2.74
N VAL A 252 11.88 -6.71 2.82
CA VAL A 252 12.31 -5.39 3.30
C VAL A 252 12.43 -5.34 4.82
N GLY A 253 11.59 -6.09 5.54
CA GLY A 253 11.57 -6.13 7.01
C GLY A 253 12.63 -7.05 7.65
N GLN A 254 13.08 -8.09 6.94
CA GLN A 254 13.98 -9.10 7.52
C GLN A 254 15.46 -8.67 7.59
N GLY A 255 15.87 -7.66 6.83
CA GLY A 255 17.27 -7.20 6.76
C GLY A 255 17.81 -6.52 8.03
N ARG A 256 16.98 -6.32 9.07
CA ARG A 256 17.42 -5.72 10.35
C ARG A 256 17.42 -6.69 11.54
N GLN A 257 16.69 -7.81 11.49
CA GLN A 257 16.66 -8.76 12.61
C GLN A 257 17.93 -9.62 12.69
N THR A 258 18.73 -9.70 11.62
CA THR A 258 19.94 -10.53 11.58
C THR A 258 21.20 -9.86 12.15
N LEU A 259 21.15 -8.59 12.55
CA LEU A 259 22.32 -7.87 13.10
C LEU A 259 22.34 -7.77 14.64
N ASP A 260 21.27 -8.17 15.34
CA ASP A 260 21.14 -8.06 16.80
C ASP A 260 20.94 -9.42 17.50
N ALA A 261 21.28 -10.54 16.86
CA ALA A 261 21.33 -11.82 17.56
C ALA A 261 22.58 -11.86 18.47
N PRO A 262 22.45 -11.97 19.81
CA PRO A 262 23.60 -12.16 20.66
C PRO A 262 24.19 -13.54 20.35
N ILE A 263 25.47 -13.55 20.00
CA ILE A 263 26.29 -14.76 19.96
C ILE A 263 26.21 -15.35 21.38
N SER A 264 25.45 -16.44 21.52
CA SER A 264 25.48 -17.31 22.70
C SER A 264 26.57 -18.35 22.52
#